data_AF-A0A8S2UJG6-F1
#
_entry.id   AF-A0A8S2UJG6-F1
#
_cell.length_a   1.000
_cell.length_b   1.000
_cell.length_c   1.000
_cell.angle_alpha   90.00
_cell.angle_beta   90.00
_cell.angle_gamma   90.00
#
_symmetry.space_group_name_H-M   'P 1'
#
loop_
_entity.id
_entity.type
_entity.pdbx_description
1 polymer ?
#
loop_
_entity_poly.entity_id
_entity_poly.type
_entity_poly.pdbx_seq_one_letter_code
_entity_poly.pdbx_strand_id
1 'polypeptide(L)' 'ERVCTFNLHYGYDDHGTPNAWDKRRIVLKKCLKNMQPSIMGTQEGYPPQLYDVLEDLNL' A
#
# COMPACT_ATOMS: atom_id res chain seq x y z
N GLU A 1 -10.25 5.71 -17.45
CA GLU A 1 -9.23 5.66 -16.39
C GLU A 1 -9.85 5.22 -15.07
N ARG A 2 -9.11 4.54 -14.20
CA ARG A 2 -9.63 4.09 -12.89
C ARG A 2 -9.00 4.91 -11.77
N VAL A 3 -9.83 5.48 -10.91
CA VAL A 3 -9.38 6.23 -9.72
C VAL A 3 -9.63 5.38 -8.47
N CYS A 4 -8.69 5.38 -7.54
CA CYS A 4 -8.78 4.65 -6.27
C CYS A 4 -8.53 5.59 -5.09
N THR A 5 -9.25 5.36 -3.99
CA THR A 5 -8.82 5.80 -2.67
C THR A 5 -8.70 4.61 -1.74
N PHE A 6 -7.62 4.54 -0.96
CA PHE A 6 -7.36 3.44 -0.05
C PHE A 6 -6.52 3.90 1.14
N ASN A 7 -6.99 3.62 2.35
CA ASN A 7 -6.23 3.87 3.56
C ASN A 7 -5.23 2.73 3.78
N LEU A 8 -3.93 3.05 3.84
CA LEU A 8 -2.86 2.06 3.98
C LEU A 8 -2.73 1.51 5.40
N HIS A 9 -3.32 2.19 6.39
CA HIS A 9 -3.06 2.02 7.81
C HIS A 9 -1.59 2.24 8.19
N TYR A 10 -1.37 3.10 9.19
CA TYR A 10 -0.03 3.49 9.64
C TYR A 10 0.81 2.29 10.07
N GLY A 11 1.91 2.03 9.36
CA GLY A 11 2.71 0.79 9.49
C GLY A 11 3.85 0.80 10.50
N TYR A 12 4.01 1.88 11.27
CA TYR A 12 5.05 1.95 12.31
C TYR A 12 4.61 1.26 13.62
N ASP A 13 3.31 1.25 13.91
CA ASP A 13 2.80 0.84 15.22
C ASP A 13 2.43 -0.65 15.31
N ASP A 14 2.47 -1.39 14.21
CA ASP A 14 1.95 -2.77 14.10
C ASP A 14 3.02 -3.86 13.98
N HIS A 15 4.30 -3.52 14.25
CA HIS A 15 5.43 -4.45 14.16
C HIS A 15 5.25 -5.71 15.01
N GLY A 16 5.54 -6.88 14.42
CA GLY A 16 5.44 -8.19 15.09
C GLY A 16 4.02 -8.74 15.18
N THR A 17 3.00 -8.00 14.75
CA THR A 17 1.62 -8.49 14.69
C THR A 17 1.34 -9.24 13.38
N PRO A 18 0.27 -10.06 13.33
CA PRO A 18 -0.17 -10.68 12.08
C PRO A 18 -0.59 -9.67 11.00
N ASN A 19 -0.96 -8.45 11.42
CA ASN A 19 -1.38 -7.37 10.56
C ASN A 19 -0.26 -6.34 10.32
N ALA A 20 1.00 -6.69 10.58
CA ALA A 20 2.12 -5.80 10.33
C ALA A 20 2.21 -5.35 8.86
N TRP A 21 2.73 -4.15 8.61
CA TRP A 21 2.87 -3.61 7.25
C TRP A 21 3.55 -4.56 6.27
N ASP A 22 4.64 -5.22 6.67
CA ASP A 22 5.40 -6.15 5.83
C ASP A 22 4.53 -7.33 5.33
N LYS A 23 3.54 -7.74 6.12
CA LYS A 23 2.55 -8.78 5.74
C LYS A 23 1.46 -8.20 4.83
N ARG A 24 0.92 -7.04 5.18
CA ARG A 24 -0.18 -6.39 4.42
C ARG A 24 0.27 -5.89 3.04
N ARG A 25 1.50 -5.39 2.91
CA ARG A 25 2.11 -4.92 1.65
C ARG A 25 1.98 -5.96 0.53
N ILE A 26 2.22 -7.24 0.85
CA ILE A 26 2.13 -8.35 -0.11
C ILE A 26 0.72 -8.48 -0.72
N VAL A 27 -0.32 -8.27 0.10
CA VAL A 27 -1.72 -8.34 -0.34
C VAL A 27 -2.11 -7.08 -1.09
N LEU A 28 -1.73 -5.91 -0.58
CA LEU A 28 -1.96 -4.62 -1.24
C LEU A 28 -1.40 -4.61 -2.67
N LYS A 29 -0.16 -5.09 -2.86
CA LYS A 29 0.46 -5.25 -4.19
C LYS A 29 -0.43 -6.04 -5.16
N LYS A 30 -0.98 -7.18 -4.70
CA LYS A 30 -1.88 -8.01 -5.52
C LYS A 30 -3.17 -7.25 -5.86
N CYS A 31 -3.76 -6.57 -4.88
CA CYS A 31 -4.96 -5.75 -5.09
C CYS A 31 -4.72 -4.65 -6.13
N LEU A 32 -3.63 -3.89 -6.00
CA LEU A 32 -3.28 -2.80 -6.91
C LEU A 32 -2.96 -3.30 -8.32
N LYS A 33 -2.25 -4.42 -8.48
CA LYS A 33 -1.98 -5.04 -9.78
C LYS A 33 -3.24 -5.53 -10.48
N ASN A 34 -4.23 -6.04 -9.75
CA ASN A 34 -5.51 -6.46 -10.33
C ASN A 34 -6.40 -5.26 -10.67
N MET A 35 -6.43 -4.25 -9.78
CA MET A 35 -7.26 -3.07 -9.93
C MET A 35 -6.73 -2.09 -10.98
N GLN A 36 -5.41 -2.04 -11.21
CA GLN A 36 -4.74 -1.14 -12.15
C GLN A 36 -5.31 0.30 -12.10
N PRO A 37 -5.27 0.98 -10.94
CA PRO A 37 -5.68 2.38 -10.86
C PRO A 37 -4.68 3.25 -11.64
N SER A 38 -5.21 4.21 -12.40
CA SER A 38 -4.42 5.25 -13.07
C SER A 38 -4.02 6.35 -12.09
N ILE A 39 -4.87 6.64 -11.11
CA ILE A 39 -4.63 7.60 -10.04
C ILE A 39 -5.08 6.97 -8.72
N MET A 40 -4.23 7.06 -7.68
CA MET A 40 -4.55 6.57 -6.35
C MET A 40 -4.27 7.67 -5.31
N GLY A 41 -5.27 7.99 -4.51
CA GLY A 41 -5.09 8.74 -3.27
C GLY A 41 -4.96 7.77 -2.08
N THR A 42 -3.99 8.00 -1.20
CA THR A 42 -3.81 7.17 0.01
C THR A 42 -3.96 7.99 1.28
N GLN A 43 -4.34 7.32 2.38
CA GLN A 43 -4.30 7.86 3.73
C GLN A 43 -3.37 7.02 4.60
N GLU A 44 -2.84 7.63 5.66
CA GLU A 44 -1.92 7.02 6.63
C GLU A 44 -0.61 6.46 6.04
N GLY A 45 -0.30 6.75 4.77
CA GLY A 45 0.96 6.38 4.15
C GLY A 45 2.10 7.27 4.61
N TYR A 46 3.00 6.76 5.46
CA TYR A 46 4.25 7.44 5.79
C TYR A 46 5.36 7.07 4.78
N PRO A 47 6.46 7.85 4.69
CA PRO A 47 7.34 7.81 3.51
C PRO A 47 7.91 6.41 3.15
N PRO A 48 8.43 5.61 4.09
CA PRO A 48 8.79 4.21 3.85
C PRO A 48 7.68 3.35 3.22
N GLN A 49 6.42 3.43 3.69
CA GLN A 49 5.32 2.66 3.08
C GLN A 49 5.05 3.10 1.64
N LEU A 50 5.18 4.39 1.36
CA LEU A 50 4.94 4.91 0.02
C LEU A 50 6.04 4.45 -0.94
N TYR A 51 7.31 4.46 -0.52
CA TYR A 51 8.42 3.92 -1.32
C TYR A 51 8.25 2.42 -1.58
N ASP A 52 7.82 1.67 -0.57
CA ASP A 52 7.50 0.25 -0.69
C ASP A 52 6.42 -0.03 -1.75
N VAL A 53 5.36 0.79 -1.78
CA VAL A 53 4.28 0.68 -2.77
C VAL A 53 4.77 1.03 -4.18
N LEU A 54 5.58 2.09 -4.32
CA LEU A 54 6.16 2.48 -5.61
C LEU A 54 7.08 1.39 -6.17
N GLU A 55 7.97 0.86 -5.34
CA GLU A 55 8.85 -0.26 -5.69
C GLU A 55 8.05 -1.50 -6.14
N ASP A 56 6.97 -1.84 -5.43
CA ASP A 56 6.12 -2.99 -5.75
C ASP A 56 5.38 -2.87 -7.08
N LEU A 57 5.12 -1.65 -7.52
CA LEU A 57 4.45 -1.30 -8.77
C LEU A 57 5.42 -0.96 -9.90
N ASN A 58 6.73 -0.97 -9.64
CA ASN A 58 7.77 -0.51 -10.56
C ASN A 58 7.54 0.94 -11.04
N LEU A 59 7.22 1.83 -10.11
CA LEU A 59 7.02 3.27 -10.34
C LEU A 59 8.16 4.11 -9.77
#